data_AF-Q1AVF7-F1
#
_entry.id   AF-Q1AVF7-F1
#
_cell.length_a   1.000
_cell.length_b   1.000
_cell.length_c   1.000
_cell.angle_alpha   90.00
_cell.angle_beta   90.00
_cell.angle_gamma   90.00
#
_symmetry.space_group_name_H-M   'P 1'
#
loop_
_entity.id
_entity.type
_entity.pdbx_description
1 polymer ?
#
loop_
_entity_poly.entity_id
_entity_poly.type
_entity_poly.pdbx_seq_one_letter_code
_entity_poly.pdbx_strand_id
1 'polypeptide(L)' 'MAVRVQLDRFENGGWAVLLLYPEGRRTFGVPRELLPEGCAPGQVFEVRFERDDAETARCAAQNRRLLEDLLRRSGEDEL' A
#
# COMPACT_ATOMS: atom_id res chain seq x y z
N MET A 1 11.33 0.47 -8.80
CA MET A 1 11.90 -0.88 -8.63
C MET A 1 10.82 -1.91 -8.97
N ALA A 2 11.14 -2.92 -9.77
CA ALA A 2 10.20 -4.00 -10.11
C ALA A 2 10.64 -5.31 -9.42
N VAL A 3 9.67 -6.10 -8.97
CA VAL A 3 9.89 -7.42 -8.37
C VAL A 3 8.88 -8.41 -8.90
N ARG A 4 9.30 -9.67 -9.12
CA ARG A 4 8.38 -10.74 -9.49
C ARG A 4 7.87 -11.46 -8.25
N VAL A 5 6.60 -11.83 -8.32
CA VAL A 5 5.93 -12.53 -7.23
C VAL A 5 5.03 -13.62 -7.75
N GLN A 6 4.86 -14.68 -6.98
CA GLN A 6 3.88 -15.73 -7.25
C GLN A 6 2.70 -15.59 -6.29
N LEU A 7 1.48 -15.70 -6.80
CA LEU A 7 0.30 -15.84 -5.95
C LEU A 7 0.32 -17.22 -5.29
N ASP A 8 0.45 -17.26 -3.96
CA ASP A 8 0.49 -18.51 -3.20
C ASP A 8 -0.91 -18.99 -2.86
N ARG A 9 -1.70 -18.14 -2.20
CA ARG A 9 -3.06 -18.46 -1.76
C ARG A 9 -3.90 -17.22 -1.56
N PHE A 10 -5.21 -17.44 -1.50
CA PHE A 10 -6.16 -16.50 -0.92
C PHE A 10 -6.41 -16.84 0.54
N GLU A 11 -6.55 -15.82 1.38
CA GLU A 11 -6.89 -15.95 2.79
C GLU A 11 -8.31 -15.46 3.07
N ASN A 12 -8.87 -15.92 4.19
CA ASN A 12 -10.14 -15.41 4.69
C ASN A 12 -10.02 -13.91 4.98
N GLY A 13 -11.09 -13.15 4.71
CA GLY A 13 -11.08 -11.69 4.87
C GLY A 13 -10.58 -10.92 3.65
N GLY A 14 -10.47 -11.55 2.48
CA GLY A 14 -10.25 -10.85 1.22
C GLY A 14 -8.79 -10.49 0.95
N TRP A 15 -7.85 -11.21 1.52
CA TRP A 15 -6.41 -11.02 1.29
C TRP A 15 -5.84 -12.09 0.38
N ALA A 16 -4.74 -11.76 -0.30
CA ALA A 16 -3.92 -12.67 -1.08
C ALA A 16 -2.48 -12.62 -0.59
N VAL A 17 -1.83 -13.78 -0.55
CA VAL A 17 -0.42 -13.91 -0.17
C VAL A 17 0.44 -14.06 -1.41
N LEU A 18 1.42 -13.17 -1.55
CA LEU A 18 2.37 -13.15 -2.65
C LEU A 18 3.76 -13.56 -2.14
N LEU A 19 4.43 -14.48 -2.84
CA LEU A 19 5.80 -14.91 -2.55
C LEU A 19 6.76 -14.21 -3.51
N LEU A 20 7.92 -13.76 -3.03
CA LEU A 20 8.98 -13.32 -3.94
C LEU A 20 9.39 -14.47 -4.85
N TYR A 21 9.37 -14.25 -6.16
CA TYR A 21 9.69 -15.26 -7.17
C TYR A 21 11.07 -14.96 -7.78
N PRO A 22 11.91 -16.00 -8.03
CA PRO A 22 11.62 -17.43 -7.91
C PRO A 22 11.91 -18.08 -6.55
N GLU A 23 12.56 -17.39 -5.61
CA GLU A 23 13.15 -18.05 -4.43
C GLU A 23 12.15 -18.41 -3.32
N GLY A 24 10.98 -17.76 -3.29
CA GLY A 24 9.88 -18.04 -2.36
C GLY A 24 10.14 -17.67 -0.89
N ARG A 25 11.29 -17.06 -0.56
CA ARG A 25 11.76 -16.90 0.83
C ARG A 25 11.08 -15.79 1.63
N ARG A 26 10.47 -14.82 0.95
CA ARG A 26 9.76 -13.71 1.60
C ARG A 26 8.37 -13.58 1.00
N THR A 27 7.44 -13.12 1.82
CA THR A 27 6.05 -12.99 1.46
C THR A 27 5.55 -11.61 1.82
N PHE A 28 4.50 -11.16 1.15
CA PHE A 28 3.69 -10.03 1.58
C PHE A 28 2.24 -10.23 1.21
N GLY A 29 1.34 -9.66 2.00
CA GLY A 29 -0.10 -9.67 1.76
C GLY A 29 -0.54 -8.47 0.93
N VAL A 30 -1.51 -8.67 0.05
CA VAL A 30 -2.25 -7.60 -0.63
C VAL A 30 -3.75 -7.86 -0.56
N PRO A 31 -4.61 -6.83 -0.55
CA PRO A 31 -6.03 -7.03 -0.75
C PRO A 31 -6.29 -7.73 -2.08
N ARG A 32 -7.19 -8.72 -2.09
CA ARG A 32 -7.55 -9.50 -3.28
C ARG A 32 -8.07 -8.63 -4.41
N GLU A 33 -8.76 -7.54 -4.07
CA GLU A 33 -9.30 -6.56 -5.02
C GLU A 33 -8.23 -5.80 -5.83
N LEU A 34 -6.96 -5.82 -5.40
CA LEU A 34 -5.85 -5.23 -6.17
C LEU A 34 -5.30 -6.19 -7.24
N LEU A 35 -5.72 -7.45 -7.26
CA LEU A 35 -5.27 -8.43 -8.23
C LEU A 35 -6.18 -8.45 -9.46
N PRO A 36 -5.64 -8.79 -10.66
CA PRO A 36 -6.46 -8.95 -11.86
C PRO A 36 -7.55 -10.01 -11.66
N GLU A 37 -8.69 -9.79 -12.32
CA GLU A 37 -9.77 -10.77 -12.34
C GLU A 37 -9.30 -12.13 -12.90
N GLY A 38 -9.84 -13.21 -12.35
CA GLY A 38 -9.50 -14.57 -12.79
C GLY A 38 -8.10 -15.06 -12.38
N CYS A 39 -7.38 -14.34 -11.52
CA CYS A 39 -6.10 -14.82 -11.02
C CYS A 39 -6.25 -16.06 -10.10
N ALA A 40 -5.25 -16.92 -10.14
CA ALA A 40 -5.23 -18.19 -9.42
C ALA A 40 -3.86 -18.46 -8.78
N PRO A 41 -3.82 -19.20 -7.64
CA PRO A 41 -2.59 -19.71 -7.07
C PRO A 41 -1.63 -20.32 -8.11
N GLY A 42 -0.34 -20.03 -7.96
CA GLY A 42 0.73 -20.45 -8.85
C GLY A 42 1.08 -19.47 -9.97
N GLN A 43 0.22 -18.49 -10.27
CA GLN A 43 0.50 -17.47 -11.29
C GLN A 43 1.55 -16.45 -10.82
N VAL A 44 2.37 -15.97 -11.76
CA VAL A 44 3.46 -15.01 -11.49
C VAL A 44 3.07 -13.63 -12.02
N PHE A 45 3.30 -12.61 -11.19
CA PHE A 45 3.03 -11.21 -11.46
C PHE A 45 4.30 -10.38 -11.33
N GLU A 46 4.33 -9.22 -11.99
CA GLU A 46 5.31 -8.17 -11.71
C GLU A 46 4.65 -7.09 -10.86
N VAL A 47 5.32 -6.71 -9.77
CA VAL A 47 4.93 -5.61 -8.89
C VAL A 47 5.95 -4.50 -9.03
N ARG A 48 5.47 -3.25 -9.20
CA ARG A 48 6.32 -2.07 -9.32
C ARG A 48 6.12 -1.15 -8.12
N PHE A 49 7.22 -0.80 -7.48
CA PHE A 49 7.28 0.24 -6.46
C PHE A 49 7.95 1.47 -7.06
N GLU A 50 7.20 2.55 -7.16
CA GLU A 50 7.64 3.83 -7.69
C GLU A 50 7.48 4.89 -6.61
N ARG A 51 8.52 5.71 -6.42
CA ARG A 51 8.49 6.80 -5.47
C ARG A 51 7.87 8.02 -6.15
N ASP A 52 6.78 8.50 -5.59
CA ASP A 52 6.13 9.74 -6.03
C ASP A 52 6.50 10.89 -5.08
N ASP A 53 7.60 11.58 -5.41
CA ASP A 53 8.08 12.71 -4.60
C ASP A 53 7.13 13.92 -4.67
N ALA A 54 6.42 14.09 -5.79
CA ALA A 54 5.50 15.22 -5.96
C ALA A 54 4.27 15.06 -5.07
N GLU A 55 3.63 13.89 -5.11
CA GLU A 55 2.47 13.61 -4.26
C GLU A 55 2.89 13.53 -2.79
N THR A 56 4.08 13.00 -2.48
CA THR A 56 4.62 13.03 -1.11
C THR A 56 4.77 14.46 -0.59
N ALA A 57 5.31 15.38 -1.38
CA ALA A 57 5.44 16.79 -1.00
C ALA A 57 4.07 17.46 -0.81
N ARG A 58 3.10 17.15 -1.67
CA ARG A 58 1.72 17.63 -1.56
C ARG A 58 1.06 17.16 -0.26
N CYS A 59 1.15 15.85 0.06
CA CYS A 59 0.65 15.28 1.30
C CYS A 59 1.28 15.96 2.52
N ALA A 60 2.60 16.18 2.51
CA ALA A 60 3.29 16.88 3.59
C ALA A 60 2.79 18.32 3.79
N ALA A 61 2.53 19.04 2.71
CA ALA A 61 1.97 20.39 2.77
C ALA A 61 0.52 20.38 3.30
N GLN A 62 -0.31 19.42 2.87
CA GLN A 62 -1.68 19.26 3.37
C GLN A 62 -1.71 18.93 4.87
N ASN A 63 -0.88 17.98 5.30
CA ASN A 63 -0.78 17.60 6.72
C ASN A 63 -0.37 18.79 7.60
N ARG A 64 0.57 19.62 7.14
CA ARG A 64 0.99 20.83 7.86
C ARG A 64 -0.17 21.81 8.04
N ARG A 65 -0.93 22.06 6.97
CA ARG A 65 -2.12 22.94 7.03
C ARG A 65 -3.17 22.41 8.00
N LEU A 66 -3.48 21.12 7.92
CA LEU A 66 -4.44 20.48 8.84
C LEU A 66 -3.99 20.57 10.30
N LEU A 67 -2.70 20.40 10.56
CA LEU A 67 -2.15 20.54 11.91
C LEU A 67 -2.24 21.98 12.43
N GLU A 68 -1.93 22.97 11.59
CA GLU A 68 -2.08 24.39 11.94
C GLU A 68 -3.54 24.75 12.27
N ASP A 69 -4.50 24.23 11.49
CA ASP A 69 -5.92 24.46 11.73
C ASP A 69 -6.42 23.77 13.01
N LEU A 70 -5.94 22.56 13.31
CA LEU A 70 -6.25 21.86 14.56
C LEU A 70 -5.72 22.64 15.78
N LEU A 71 -4.48 23.11 15.72
CA LEU A 71 -3.85 23.87 16.80
C LEU A 71 -4.55 25.21 17.04
N ARG A 72 -4.97 25.90 15.97
CA ARG A 72 -5.74 27.15 16.09
C ARG A 72 -7.05 26.92 16.84
N ARG A 73 -7.80 25.89 16.46
CA ARG A 73 -9.09 25.57 17.08
C ARG A 73 -8.95 25.16 18.55
N SER A 74 -7.94 24.33 18.88
CA SER A 74 -7.70 23.93 20.26
C SER A 74 -7.26 25.10 21.16
N GLY A 75 -6.55 26.10 20.62
CA GLY A 75 -6.20 27.31 21.37
C GLY A 75 -7.34 28.33 21.51
N GLU A 76 -8.31 28.32 20.59
CA GLU A 76 -9.52 29.13 20.68
C GLU A 76 -10.53 28.58 21.71
N ASP A 77 -10.54 27.26 21.95
CA ASP A 77 -11.40 26.61 22.95
C ASP A 77 -10.89 26.79 24.42
N GLU A 78 -9.66 27.28 24.62
CA GLU A 78 -9.04 27.52 25.94
C GLU A 78 -9.14 28.98 26.43
N LEU A 79 -9.81 29.88 25.68
CA LEU A 79 -10.01 31.31 25.99
C LEU A 79 -11.48 31.67 26.22
#